data_AF-A0A1M7KJM6-F1
#
_entry.id   AF-A0A1M7KJM6-F1
#
_cell.length_a   1.000
_cell.length_b   1.000
_cell.length_c   1.000
_cell.angle_alpha   90.00
_cell.angle_beta   90.00
_cell.angle_gamma   90.00
#
_symmetry.space_group_name_H-M   'P 1'
#
loop_
_entity.id
_entity.type
_entity.pdbx_description
1 polymer ?
#
loop_
_entity_poly.entity_id
_entity_poly.type
_entity_poly.pdbx_seq_one_letter_code
_entity_poly.pdbx_strand_id
1 'polypeptide(L)' 'MSKLEVIVDVHQLKKQGFNVSAIARKCNLSRTTVYEYLEMDYEEACRWVDVLKTRKRKLDPYQDKILNWLK' A
#
# COMPACT_ATOMS: atom_id res chain seq x y z
N MET A 1 3.23 7.46 -6.54
CA MET A 1 1.83 7.40 -6.10
C MET A 1 1.79 6.87 -4.68
N SER A 2 1.00 7.50 -3.82
CA SER A 2 0.71 6.96 -2.50
C SER A 2 -0.03 5.62 -2.63
N LYS A 3 0.08 4.77 -1.62
CA LYS A 3 -0.59 3.45 -1.63
C LYS A 3 -2.11 3.57 -1.74
N LEU A 4 -2.67 4.65 -1.20
CA LEU A 4 -4.09 4.98 -1.27
C LEU A 4 -4.54 5.37 -2.69
N GLU A 5 -3.74 6.17 -3.40
CA GLU A 5 -4.01 6.53 -4.81
C GLU A 5 -4.14 5.27 -5.69
N VAL A 6 -3.26 4.28 -5.49
CA VAL A 6 -3.30 3.03 -6.25
C VAL A 6 -4.60 2.25 -6.00
N ILE A 7 -5.08 2.21 -4.76
CA ILE A 7 -6.35 1.54 -4.41
C ILE A 7 -7.53 2.26 -5.06
N VAL A 8 -7.55 3.59 -5.01
CA VAL A 8 -8.59 4.41 -5.65
C VAL A 8 -8.60 4.20 -7.17
N ASP A 9 -7.43 4.16 -7.80
CA ASP A 9 -7.30 3.90 -9.24
C ASP A 9 -7.84 2.52 -9.64
N VAL A 10 -7.59 1.50 -8.83
CA VAL A 10 -8.12 0.13 -9.04
C VAL A 10 -9.66 0.15 -9.04
N HIS A 11 -10.26 0.80 -8.04
CA HIS A 11 -11.72 0.97 -7.96
C HIS A 11 -12.28 1.78 -9.13
N GLN A 12 -11.60 2.86 -9.52
CA GLN A 12 -12.04 3.70 -10.64
C GLN A 12 -11.98 2.95 -11.97
N LEU A 13 -10.91 2.19 -12.23
CA LEU A 13 -10.79 1.36 -13.43
C LEU A 13 -11.83 0.24 -13.44
N LYS A 14 -12.15 -0.36 -12.29
CA LYS A 14 -13.22 -1.34 -12.18
C LYS A 14 -14.59 -0.73 -12.50
N LYS A 15 -14.86 0.49 -12.00
CA LYS A 15 -16.08 1.25 -12.30
C LYS A 15 -16.20 1.64 -13.78
N GLN A 16 -15.07 1.86 -14.45
CA GLN A 16 -15.00 2.09 -15.91
C GLN A 16 -15.21 0.81 -16.74
N GLY A 17 -15.35 -0.36 -16.12
CA GLY A 17 -15.61 -1.63 -16.81
C GLY A 17 -14.35 -2.39 -17.24
N PHE A 18 -13.15 -1.99 -16.80
CA PHE A 18 -11.94 -2.76 -17.08
C PHE A 18 -11.97 -4.12 -16.37
N ASN A 19 -11.47 -5.15 -17.06
CA ASN A 19 -11.26 -6.46 -16.44
C ASN A 19 -10.03 -6.47 -15.52
N VAL A 20 -9.99 -7.39 -14.57
CA VAL A 20 -8.92 -7.50 -13.56
C VAL A 20 -7.53 -7.63 -14.20
N SER A 21 -7.41 -8.37 -15.31
CA SER A 21 -6.14 -8.52 -16.03
C SER A 21 -5.65 -7.23 -16.69
N ALA A 22 -6.54 -6.34 -17.11
CA ALA A 22 -6.20 -5.03 -17.65
C ALA A 22 -5.82 -4.05 -16.53
N ILE A 23 -6.54 -4.09 -15.40
CA ILE A 23 -6.23 -3.29 -14.20
C ILE A 23 -4.84 -3.66 -13.67
N ALA A 24 -4.55 -4.95 -13.51
CA ALA A 24 -3.26 -5.45 -13.05
C ALA A 24 -2.09 -4.92 -13.91
N ARG A 25 -2.26 -4.94 -15.25
CA ARG A 25 -1.26 -4.41 -16.18
C ARG A 25 -1.11 -2.88 -16.10
N LYS A 26 -2.21 -2.14 -15.98
CA LYS A 26 -2.20 -0.67 -15.88
C LYS A 26 -1.58 -0.17 -14.58
N CYS A 27 -1.93 -0.80 -13.46
CA CYS A 27 -1.45 -0.41 -12.13
C CYS A 27 -0.12 -1.09 -11.76
N ASN A 28 0.43 -1.94 -12.64
CA ASN A 28 1.63 -2.75 -12.38
C ASN A 28 1.52 -3.59 -11.08
N LEU A 29 0.37 -4.23 -10.88
CA LEU A 29 0.04 -5.05 -9.71
C LEU A 29 -0.14 -6.52 -10.13
N SER A 30 -0.02 -7.43 -9.16
CA SER A 30 -0.48 -8.81 -9.37
C SER A 30 -2.00 -8.86 -9.41
N ARG A 31 -2.57 -9.85 -10.08
CA ARG A 31 -4.02 -10.06 -10.09
C ARG A 31 -4.58 -10.27 -8.69
N THR A 32 -3.84 -10.96 -7.81
CA THR A 32 -4.24 -11.20 -6.42
C THR A 32 -4.39 -9.90 -5.64
N THR A 33 -3.44 -8.97 -5.77
CA THR A 33 -3.53 -7.66 -5.12
C THR A 33 -4.66 -6.81 -5.69
N VAL A 34 -4.99 -6.94 -6.98
CA VAL A 34 -6.17 -6.27 -7.53
C VAL A 34 -7.46 -6.80 -6.91
N TYR A 35 -7.60 -8.12 -6.69
CA TYR A 35 -8.75 -8.66 -5.99
C TYR A 35 -8.83 -8.15 -4.55
N GLU A 36 -7.73 -8.22 -3.80
CA GLU A 36 -7.64 -7.70 -2.43
C GLU A 36 -8.06 -6.21 -2.36
N TYR A 37 -7.59 -5.38 -3.29
CA TYR A 37 -7.91 -3.94 -3.29
C TYR A 37 -9.35 -3.65 -3.69
N LEU A 38 -9.98 -4.52 -4.49
CA LEU A 38 -11.40 -4.39 -4.84
C LEU A 38 -12.33 -4.85 -3.70
N GLU A 39 -11.88 -5.79 -2.88
CA GLU A 39 -12.61 -6.24 -1.68
C GLU A 39 -12.48 -5.26 -0.52
N MET A 40 -11.35 -4.54 -0.45
CA MET A 40 -11.07 -3.53 0.58
C MET A 40 -11.91 -2.27 0.38
N ASP A 41 -12.62 -1.85 1.43
CA ASP A 41 -13.37 -0.60 1.40
C ASP A 41 -12.45 0.63 1.57
N TYR A 42 -13.00 1.82 1.30
CA TYR A 42 -12.21 3.06 1.38
C TYR A 42 -11.71 3.39 2.80
N GLU A 43 -12.49 3.07 3.82
CA GLU A 43 -12.15 3.35 5.21
C GLU A 43 -11.06 2.40 5.71
N GLU A 44 -11.16 1.12 5.37
CA GLU A 44 -10.14 0.08 5.55
C GLU A 44 -8.84 0.45 4.85
N ALA A 45 -8.91 0.92 3.60
CA ALA A 45 -7.74 1.38 2.85
C ALA A 45 -7.06 2.56 3.55
N CYS A 46 -7.81 3.55 4.03
CA CYS A 46 -7.25 4.67 4.79
C CYS A 46 -6.56 4.20 6.07
N ARG A 47 -7.24 3.39 6.88
CA ARG A 47 -6.67 2.82 8.12
C ARG A 47 -5.41 2.02 7.83
N TRP A 48 -5.41 1.19 6.80
CA TRP A 48 -4.28 0.36 6.43
C TRP A 48 -3.06 1.20 6.03
N VAL A 49 -3.26 2.23 5.22
CA VAL A 49 -2.19 3.13 4.79
C VAL A 49 -1.60 3.89 5.99
N ASP A 50 -2.40 4.27 6.96
CA ASP A 50 -1.91 4.93 8.18
C ASP A 50 -1.18 3.96 9.12
N VAL A 51 -1.63 2.71 9.24
CA VAL A 51 -0.90 1.66 9.94
C VAL A 51 0.47 1.39 9.28
N LEU A 52 0.53 1.36 7.94
CA LEU A 52 1.79 1.19 7.22
C LEU A 52 2.80 2.33 7.52
N LYS A 53 2.31 3.57 7.69
CA LYS A 53 3.15 4.73 8.05
C LYS A 53 3.64 4.68 9.50
N THR A 54 2.90 4.06 10.41
CA THR A 54 3.18 4.08 11.86
C THR A 54 4.14 2.99 12.32
N ARG A 55 4.52 2.04 11.45
CA ARG A 55 5.48 0.99 11.79
C ARG A 55 6.89 1.56 11.99
N LYS A 56 7.22 1.91 13.23
CA LYS A 56 8.60 2.21 13.65
C LYS A 56 9.45 0.93 13.55
N ARG A 57 10.68 1.04 13.03
CA ARG A 57 11.61 -0.10 13.02
C ARG A 57 12.00 -0.39 14.46
N LYS A 58 12.13 -1.67 14.80
CA LYS A 58 12.53 -2.10 16.16
C LYS A 58 13.86 -1.48 16.63
N LEU A 59 14.71 -1.11 15.67
CA LEU A 59 16.02 -0.52 15.91
C LEU A 59 16.00 1.02 15.96
N ASP A 60 14.91 1.67 15.55
CA ASP A 60 14.80 3.14 15.58
C ASP A 60 15.07 3.70 16.99
N PRO A 61 14.59 3.10 18.10
CA PRO A 61 14.91 3.58 19.46
C PRO A 61 16.37 3.40 19.88
N TYR A 62 17.15 2.57 19.16
CA TYR A 62 18.54 2.26 19.48
C TYR A 62 19.52 2.93 18.52
N GLN A 63 19.05 3.78 17.61
CA GLN A 63 19.86 4.42 16.58
C GLN A 63 21.08 5.13 17.17
N ASP A 64 20.89 5.96 18.19
CA ASP A 64 21.98 6.71 18.83
C ASP A 64 23.00 5.79 19.51
N LYS A 65 22.53 4.69 20.09
CA LYS A 65 23.38 3.69 20.76
C LYS A 65 24.26 2.94 19.75
N ILE A 66 23.69 2.57 18.61
CA ILE A 66 24.41 1.89 17.52
C ILE A 66 25.44 2.84 16.90
N LEU A 67 25.07 4.10 16.66
CA LEU A 67 26.00 5.11 16.10
C LEU A 67 27.20 5.37 17.03
N ASN A 68 27.01 5.31 18.34
CA ASN A 68 28.10 5.44 19.30
C ASN A 68 29.09 4.27 19.31
N TRP A 69 28.70 3.08 18.82
CA TRP A 69 29.62 1.93 18.71
C TRP A 69 30.51 1.96 17.47
N LEU A 70 30.16 2.80 16.49
CA LEU A 70 30.90 2.94 15.23
C LEU A 70 31.96 4.05 15.27
N LYS A 71 32.15 4.67 16.44
CA LYS A 71 33.25 5.59 16.75
C LYS A 71 34.39 4.81 17.40
#